data_AF-A0A1F9CVV4-F1
#
_entry.id   AF-A0A1F9CVV4-F1
#
_cell.length_a   1.000
_cell.length_b   1.000
_cell.length_c   1.000
_cell.angle_alpha   90.00
_cell.angle_beta   90.00
_cell.angle_gamma   90.00
#
_symmetry.space_group_name_H-M   'P 1'
#
loop_
_entity.id
_entity.type
_entity.pdbx_description
1 polymer ?
#
loop_
_entity_poly.entity_id
_entity_poly.type
_entity_poly.pdbx_seq_one_letter_code
_entity_poly.pdbx_strand_id
1 'polypeptide(L)'
;MTNVLIDIAIEEKRPHDVLKWYDLRRSKKQVFWGGDSYQEDQVAEAVADHYPDRALAIWKNVAEKQIAVTQPKAYEAAARYLRKVHALLKRLQRESEWKDYLLKLRQANARKKKLLEILDRIEARRIVEAK
;
A
#
# COMPACT_ATOMS: atom_id res chain seq x y z
N MET A 1 -14.25 -3.98 -18.10
CA MET A 1 -15.41 -4.56 -17.41
C MET A 1 -15.07 -5.34 -16.12
N THR A 2 -13.90 -5.20 -15.50
CA THR A 2 -13.60 -5.81 -14.18
C THR A 2 -13.56 -4.78 -13.05
N ASN A 3 -13.26 -3.52 -13.36
CA ASN A 3 -13.26 -2.41 -12.41
C ASN A 3 -14.61 -2.26 -11.69
N VAL A 4 -15.72 -2.26 -12.44
CA VAL A 4 -17.08 -2.12 -11.89
C VAL A 4 -17.46 -3.30 -10.98
N LEU A 5 -17.00 -4.51 -11.28
CA LEU A 5 -17.26 -5.69 -10.44
C LEU A 5 -16.46 -5.66 -9.14
N ILE A 6 -15.27 -5.06 -9.16
CA ILE A 6 -14.49 -4.80 -7.94
C ILE A 6 -15.20 -3.76 -7.09
N ASP A 7 -15.69 -2.67 -7.70
CA ASP A 7 -16.41 -1.61 -6.98
C ASP A 7 -17.72 -2.14 -6.37
N ILE A 8 -18.47 -2.97 -7.10
CA ILE A 8 -19.69 -3.64 -6.56
C ILE A 8 -19.32 -4.62 -5.43
N ALA A 9 -18.25 -5.40 -5.56
CA ALA A 9 -17.84 -6.34 -4.52
C ALA A 9 -17.32 -5.65 -3.24
N ILE A 10 -16.73 -4.45 -3.39
CA ILE A 10 -16.37 -3.56 -2.28
C ILE A 10 -17.64 -3.06 -1.58
N GLU A 11 -18.63 -2.60 -2.35
CA GLU A 11 -19.91 -2.12 -1.84
C GLU A 11 -20.70 -3.25 -1.14
N GLU A 12 -20.68 -4.46 -1.69
CA GLU A 12 -21.31 -5.65 -1.10
C GLU A 12 -20.51 -6.25 0.08
N LYS A 13 -19.35 -5.69 0.44
CA LYS A 13 -18.46 -6.18 1.52
C LYS A 13 -18.10 -7.67 1.36
N ARG A 14 -17.82 -8.12 0.15
CA ARG A 14 -17.44 -9.51 -0.15
C ARG A 14 -15.93 -9.61 -0.40
N PRO A 15 -15.09 -9.68 0.64
CA PRO A 15 -13.62 -9.64 0.50
C PRO A 15 -13.07 -10.79 -0.36
N HIS A 16 -13.76 -11.92 -0.38
CA HIS A 16 -13.38 -13.07 -1.20
C HIS A 16 -13.60 -12.82 -2.71
N ASP A 17 -14.72 -12.19 -3.07
CA ASP A 17 -15.01 -11.86 -4.46
C ASP A 17 -14.13 -10.70 -4.96
N VAL A 18 -13.84 -9.73 -4.09
CA VAL A 18 -12.86 -8.66 -4.38
C VAL A 18 -11.49 -9.26 -4.76
N LEU A 19 -10.99 -10.23 -3.97
CA LEU A 19 -9.74 -10.94 -4.27
C LEU A 19 -9.81 -11.73 -5.57
N LYS A 20 -10.92 -12.46 -5.79
CA LYS A 20 -11.14 -13.25 -7.01
C LYS A 20 -11.11 -12.37 -8.25
N TRP A 21 -11.81 -11.24 -8.25
CA TRP A 21 -11.83 -10.31 -9.38
C TRP A 21 -10.50 -9.56 -9.55
N TYR A 22 -9.80 -9.26 -8.45
CA TYR A 22 -8.46 -8.67 -8.48
C TYR A 22 -7.44 -9.61 -9.13
N ASP A 23 -7.41 -10.88 -8.72
CA ASP A 23 -6.52 -11.89 -9.30
C ASP A 23 -6.90 -12.19 -10.77
N LEU A 24 -8.19 -12.21 -11.11
CA LEU A 24 -8.65 -12.34 -12.51
C LEU A 24 -8.23 -11.15 -13.38
N ARG A 25 -8.24 -9.93 -12.82
CA ARG A 25 -7.77 -8.71 -13.50
C ARG A 25 -6.26 -8.77 -13.69
N ARG A 26 -5.52 -9.24 -12.68
CA ARG A 26 -4.06 -9.40 -12.72
C ARG A 26 -3.62 -10.44 -13.74
N SER A 27 -4.36 -11.55 -13.88
CA SER A 27 -4.07 -12.58 -14.89
C SER A 27 -4.44 -12.16 -16.31
N LYS A 28 -5.52 -11.39 -16.51
CA LYS A 28 -5.92 -10.87 -17.84
C LYS A 28 -5.09 -9.68 -18.33
N LYS A 29 -4.58 -8.83 -17.43
CA LYS A 29 -3.68 -7.72 -17.78
C LYS A 29 -2.21 -8.15 -17.62
N GLN A 30 -1.73 -9.08 -18.45
CA GLN A 30 -0.33 -9.53 -18.39
C GLN A 30 0.73 -8.43 -18.67
N VAL A 31 0.38 -7.22 -19.14
CA VAL A 31 1.39 -6.25 -19.62
C VAL A 31 1.20 -4.79 -19.15
N PHE A 32 0.06 -4.39 -18.59
CA PHE A 32 -0.20 -2.97 -18.27
C PHE A 32 -0.32 -2.68 -16.77
N TRP A 33 0.84 -2.63 -16.10
CA TRP A 33 1.00 -2.14 -14.72
C TRP A 33 0.93 -0.60 -14.66
N GLY A 34 -0.20 0.00 -15.07
CA GLY A 34 -0.29 1.46 -15.22
C GLY A 34 -1.66 2.10 -14.99
N GLY A 35 -2.59 1.47 -14.27
CA GLY A 35 -3.93 2.04 -14.11
C GLY A 35 -4.61 1.74 -12.78
N ASP A 36 -4.79 2.82 -12.01
CA ASP A 36 -5.65 3.01 -10.83
C ASP A 36 -5.13 2.59 -9.45
N SER A 37 -4.15 3.33 -8.96
CA SER A 37 -3.76 3.34 -7.53
C SER A 37 -4.91 3.69 -6.59
N TYR A 38 -5.98 4.34 -7.09
CA TYR A 38 -7.20 4.64 -6.34
C TYR A 38 -8.04 3.39 -6.07
N GLN A 39 -8.21 2.53 -7.08
CA GLN A 39 -8.90 1.24 -6.90
C GLN A 39 -8.05 0.26 -6.08
N GLU A 40 -6.72 0.26 -6.25
CA GLU A 40 -5.84 -0.57 -5.40
C GLU A 40 -5.97 -0.18 -3.92
N ASP A 41 -6.21 1.09 -3.61
CA ASP A 41 -6.43 1.58 -2.24
C ASP A 41 -7.75 1.09 -1.65
N GLN A 42 -8.86 1.23 -2.40
CA GLN A 42 -10.18 0.79 -1.94
C GLN A 42 -10.26 -0.73 -1.76
N VAL A 43 -9.64 -1.49 -2.66
CA VAL A 43 -9.51 -2.95 -2.54
C VAL A 43 -8.76 -3.33 -1.27
N ALA A 44 -7.61 -2.70 -1.03
CA ALA A 44 -6.81 -2.99 0.15
C ALA A 44 -7.55 -2.64 1.45
N GLU A 45 -8.31 -1.54 1.47
CA GLU A 45 -9.10 -1.13 2.63
C GLU A 45 -10.25 -2.11 2.90
N ALA A 46 -10.99 -2.54 1.88
CA ALA A 46 -12.06 -3.52 2.02
C ALA A 46 -11.57 -4.91 2.44
N VAL A 47 -10.35 -5.27 2.03
CA VAL A 47 -9.75 -6.58 2.32
C VAL A 47 -8.97 -6.56 3.65
N ALA A 48 -8.60 -5.39 4.18
CA ALA A 48 -7.79 -5.26 5.39
C ALA A 48 -8.45 -5.88 6.64
N ASP A 49 -9.79 -5.85 6.71
CA ASP A 49 -10.53 -6.41 7.86
C ASP A 49 -10.53 -7.94 7.89
N HIS A 50 -10.50 -8.61 6.72
CA HIS A 50 -10.58 -10.07 6.63
C HIS A 50 -9.25 -10.75 6.24
N TYR A 51 -8.44 -10.10 5.42
CA TYR A 51 -7.13 -10.60 4.95
C TYR A 51 -6.07 -9.50 5.06
N PRO A 52 -5.63 -9.19 6.29
CA PRO A 52 -4.63 -8.14 6.53
C PRO A 52 -3.32 -8.34 5.74
N ASP A 53 -2.82 -9.57 5.63
CA ASP A 53 -1.58 -9.85 4.89
C ASP A 53 -1.70 -9.52 3.39
N ARG A 54 -2.88 -9.72 2.80
CA ARG A 54 -3.14 -9.37 1.39
C ARG A 54 -3.23 -7.85 1.20
N ALA A 55 -3.93 -7.15 2.10
CA ALA A 55 -3.99 -5.69 2.08
C ALA A 55 -2.60 -5.07 2.19
N LEU A 56 -1.76 -5.59 3.10
CA LEU A 56 -0.36 -5.17 3.24
C LEU A 56 0.42 -5.37 1.94
N ALA A 57 0.26 -6.51 1.26
CA ALA A 57 0.96 -6.78 0.01
C ALA A 57 0.55 -5.80 -1.11
N ILE A 58 -0.74 -5.41 -1.18
CA ILE A 58 -1.21 -4.43 -2.17
C ILE A 58 -0.60 -3.07 -1.89
N TRP A 59 -0.72 -2.55 -0.66
CA TRP A 59 -0.14 -1.24 -0.33
C TRP A 59 1.39 -1.21 -0.46
N LYS A 60 2.10 -2.30 -0.12
CA LYS A 60 3.55 -2.41 -0.36
C LYS A 60 3.89 -2.30 -1.85
N ASN A 61 3.18 -3.04 -2.70
CA ASN A 61 3.36 -2.95 -4.16
C ASN A 61 3.11 -1.54 -4.71
N VAL A 62 2.02 -0.88 -4.26
CA VAL A 62 1.72 0.49 -4.71
C VAL A 62 2.82 1.45 -4.24
N ALA A 63 3.28 1.35 -2.99
CA ALA A 63 4.37 2.16 -2.48
C ALA A 63 5.66 1.95 -3.30
N GLU A 64 6.04 0.71 -3.60
CA GLU A 64 7.23 0.40 -4.40
C GLU A 64 7.14 0.97 -5.82
N LYS A 65 5.99 0.85 -6.49
CA LYS A 65 5.77 1.48 -7.81
C LYS A 65 5.98 3.00 -7.74
N GLN A 66 5.40 3.65 -6.73
CA GLN A 66 5.52 5.10 -6.55
C GLN A 66 6.98 5.51 -6.26
N ILE A 67 7.74 4.69 -5.51
CA ILE A 67 9.18 4.89 -5.28
C ILE A 67 9.99 4.69 -6.57
N ALA A 68 9.55 3.80 -7.45
CA ALA A 68 10.17 3.56 -8.76
C ALA A 68 9.93 4.72 -9.74
N VAL A 69 8.77 5.39 -9.68
CA VAL A 69 8.45 6.55 -10.54
C VAL A 69 9.41 7.73 -10.31
N THR A 70 10.15 7.77 -9.21
CA THR A 70 11.19 8.78 -8.88
C THR A 70 10.74 10.25 -8.94
N GLN A 71 9.44 10.50 -8.96
CA GLN A 71 8.88 11.86 -8.94
C GLN A 71 8.63 12.34 -7.50
N PRO A 72 8.82 13.64 -7.19
CA PRO A 72 8.55 14.19 -5.86
C PRO A 72 7.13 13.91 -5.37
N LYS A 73 6.12 14.09 -6.23
CA LYS A 73 4.71 13.80 -5.94
C LYS A 73 4.46 12.31 -5.69
N ALA A 74 5.18 11.43 -6.39
CA ALA A 74 5.07 10.00 -6.23
C ALA A 74 5.60 9.55 -4.85
N TYR A 75 6.67 10.16 -4.35
CA TYR A 75 7.14 9.84 -3.00
C TYR A 75 6.15 10.26 -1.91
N GLU A 76 5.43 11.37 -2.06
CA GLU A 76 4.35 11.73 -1.14
C GLU A 76 3.18 10.73 -1.21
N ALA A 77 2.84 10.25 -2.40
CA ALA A 77 1.84 9.19 -2.55
C ALA A 77 2.31 7.88 -1.88
N ALA A 78 3.56 7.46 -2.10
CA ALA A 78 4.17 6.31 -1.45
C ALA A 78 4.09 6.43 0.09
N ALA A 79 4.37 7.63 0.62
CA ALA A 79 4.28 7.91 2.05
C ALA A 79 2.88 7.67 2.62
N ARG A 80 1.83 8.03 1.88
CA ARG A 80 0.44 7.80 2.31
C ARG A 80 0.14 6.30 2.43
N TYR A 81 0.55 5.50 1.45
CA TYR A 81 0.37 4.04 1.48
C TYR A 81 1.20 3.38 2.60
N LEU A 82 2.45 3.82 2.78
CA LEU A 82 3.31 3.36 3.87
C LEU A 82 2.69 3.63 5.26
N ARG A 83 2.02 4.78 5.44
CA ARG A 83 1.27 5.05 6.68
C ARG A 83 0.11 4.08 6.91
N LYS A 84 -0.62 3.70 5.86
CA LYS A 84 -1.71 2.71 5.96
C LYS A 84 -1.17 1.33 6.34
N VAL A 85 -0.06 0.90 5.71
CA VAL A 85 0.67 -0.33 6.06
C VAL A 85 1.06 -0.35 7.53
N HIS A 86 1.67 0.74 8.02
CA HIS A 86 2.06 0.84 9.42
C HIS A 86 0.86 0.81 10.37
N ALA A 87 -0.23 1.52 10.06
CA ALA A 87 -1.43 1.53 10.88
C ALA A 87 -2.06 0.13 11.00
N LEU A 88 -2.09 -0.63 9.90
CA LEU A 88 -2.58 -2.00 9.90
C LEU A 88 -1.64 -2.95 10.66
N LEU A 89 -0.33 -2.86 10.45
CA LEU A 89 0.65 -3.65 11.23
C LEU A 89 0.58 -3.34 12.73
N LYS A 90 0.38 -2.07 13.11
CA LYS A 90 0.16 -1.66 14.50
C LYS A 90 -1.11 -2.26 15.08
N ARG A 91 -2.22 -2.25 14.34
CA ARG A 91 -3.47 -2.94 14.75
C ARG A 91 -3.26 -4.43 14.95
N LEU A 92 -2.40 -5.05 14.15
CA LEU A 92 -2.04 -6.48 14.26
C LEU A 92 -0.94 -6.75 15.29
N GLN A 93 -0.47 -5.74 16.03
CA GLN A 93 0.68 -5.82 16.95
C GLN A 93 1.99 -6.35 16.30
N ARG A 94 2.12 -6.22 14.97
CA ARG A 94 3.28 -6.65 14.18
C ARG A 94 4.21 -5.47 13.85
N GLU A 95 4.48 -4.62 14.83
CA GLU A 95 5.38 -3.47 14.64
C GLU A 95 6.84 -3.88 14.35
N SER A 96 7.25 -5.09 14.76
CA SER A 96 8.55 -5.66 14.41
C SER A 96 8.73 -5.81 12.90
N GLU A 97 7.72 -6.37 12.21
CA GLU A 97 7.73 -6.49 10.75
C GLU A 97 7.80 -5.13 10.06
N TRP A 98 7.16 -4.11 10.63
CA TRP A 98 7.24 -2.75 10.11
C TRP A 98 8.66 -2.18 10.21
N LYS A 99 9.32 -2.34 11.36
CA LYS A 99 10.69 -1.87 11.57
C LYS A 99 11.67 -2.57 10.63
N ASP A 100 11.55 -3.89 10.47
CA ASP A 100 12.36 -4.66 9.53
C ASP A 100 12.12 -4.22 8.08
N TYR A 101 10.86 -3.98 7.73
CA TYR A 101 10.49 -3.48 6.40
C TYR A 101 11.05 -2.08 6.15
N LEU A 102 10.94 -1.16 7.12
CA LEU A 102 11.53 0.18 7.03
C LEU A 102 13.05 0.12 6.88
N LEU A 103 13.73 -0.72 7.65
CA LEU A 103 15.17 -0.93 7.56
C LEU A 103 15.58 -1.41 6.16
N LYS A 104 14.90 -2.43 5.64
CA LYS A 104 15.13 -2.92 4.26
C LYS A 104 14.88 -1.82 3.23
N LEU A 105 13.82 -1.04 3.40
CA LEU A 105 13.44 0.01 2.47
C LEU A 105 14.43 1.19 2.51
N ARG A 106 14.93 1.56 3.71
CA ARG A 106 16.02 2.52 3.89
C ARG A 106 17.33 2.01 3.29
N GLN A 107 17.69 0.74 3.48
CA GLN A 107 18.89 0.15 2.90
C GLN A 107 18.82 0.11 1.36
N ALA A 108 17.72 -0.41 0.80
CA ALA A 108 17.51 -0.50 -0.64
C ALA A 108 17.49 0.89 -1.32
N ASN A 109 17.03 1.91 -0.59
CA ASN A 109 16.92 3.27 -1.10
C ASN A 109 17.86 4.26 -0.40
N ALA A 110 18.96 3.80 0.19
CA ALA A 110 19.88 4.65 0.96
C ALA A 110 20.47 5.80 0.12
N ARG A 111 20.56 5.58 -1.20
CA ARG A 111 21.03 6.56 -2.19
C ARG A 111 19.96 7.63 -2.53
N LYS A 112 18.68 7.39 -2.20
CA LYS A 112 17.56 8.29 -2.50
C LYS A 112 17.24 9.17 -1.29
N LYS A 113 18.04 10.24 -1.09
CA LYS A 113 17.89 11.18 0.03
C LYS A 113 16.46 11.72 0.22
N LYS A 114 15.77 12.05 -0.87
CA LYS A 114 14.35 12.49 -0.83
C LYS A 114 13.40 11.44 -0.25
N LEU A 115 13.66 10.15 -0.51
CA LEU A 115 12.84 9.09 0.08
C LEU A 115 13.11 8.98 1.57
N LEU A 116 14.38 9.04 1.99
CA LEU A 116 14.76 9.02 3.41
C LEU A 116 14.12 10.18 4.18
N GLU A 117 14.16 11.41 3.64
CA GLU A 117 13.48 12.56 4.25
C GLU A 117 11.97 12.34 4.41
N ILE A 118 11.34 11.67 3.44
CA ILE A 118 9.92 11.36 3.48
C ILE A 118 9.62 10.28 4.50
N LEU A 119 10.44 9.24 4.60
CA LEU A 119 10.35 8.21 5.64
C LEU A 119 10.53 8.82 7.03
N ASP A 120 11.53 9.69 7.20
CA ASP A 120 11.78 10.41 8.45
C ASP A 120 10.62 11.34 8.79
N ARG A 121 10.01 12.02 7.81
CA ARG A 121 8.77 12.79 8.03
C ARG A 121 7.58 11.91 8.43
N ILE A 122 7.51 10.66 7.96
CA ILE A 122 6.45 9.74 8.37
C ILE A 122 6.61 9.34 9.84
N GLU A 123 7.84 9.03 10.28
CA GLU A 123 8.13 8.76 11.70
C GLU A 123 7.96 10.02 12.55
N ALA A 124 8.60 11.13 12.18
CA ALA A 124 8.62 12.37 12.95
C ALA A 124 7.23 13.00 13.09
N ARG A 125 6.42 13.05 12.02
CA ARG A 125 5.08 13.68 12.07
C ARG A 125 4.11 12.88 12.95
N ARG A 126 4.31 11.57 13.10
CA ARG A 126 3.48 10.71 13.96
C ARG A 126 3.87 10.79 15.43
N ILE A 127 5.13 11.13 15.76
CA ILE A 127 5.55 11.44 17.14
C ILE A 127 4.78 12.66 17.66
N VAL A 128 4.43 13.62 16.79
CA VAL A 128 3.68 14.83 17.17
C VAL A 128 2.16 14.58 17.30
N GLU A 129 1.58 13.64 16.54
CA GLU A 129 0.15 13.29 16.62
C GLU A 129 -0.18 12.26 17.73
N ALA A 130 0.82 11.70 18.41
CA ALA A 130 0.63 10.69 19.46
C ALA A 130 0.68 11.28 20.88
N LYS A 131 0.36 12.56 21.07
CA LYS A 131 0.33 13.24 22.37
C LYS A 131 -1.06 13.68 22.75
#